data_AF-A0AAV3XRT6-F1
#
_entry.id   AF-A0AAV3XRT6-F1
#
_cell.length_a   1.000
_cell.length_b   1.000
_cell.length_c   1.000
_cell.angle_alpha   90.00
_cell.angle_beta   90.00
_cell.angle_gamma   90.00
#
_symmetry.space_group_name_H-M   'P 1'
#
loop_
_entity.id
_entity.type
_entity.pdbx_description
1 polymer ?
#
loop_
_entity_poly.entity_id
_entity_poly.type
_entity_poly.pdbx_seq_one_letter_code
_entity_poly.pdbx_strand_id
1 'polypeptide(L)'
;MKIDSTVLQQNVRRLDNAYKNFFEGRGFPKLKNPSNFTDFTYAVGVKIKGNKVYLPQLGWMRFYNSRPVPDGLEIKSVTVRQRQEGWYISVRIEDKTVPDYAAKPLGEVKSILGGDLRITKLVHLADGYQFENPK
;
A
#
# COMPACT_ATOMS: atom_id res chain seq x y z
N MET A 1 -8.17 27.41 -6.96
CA MET A 1 -8.02 25.95 -7.19
C MET A 1 -8.68 25.22 -6.03
N LYS A 2 -9.69 24.38 -6.28
CA LYS A 2 -10.42 23.67 -5.23
C LYS A 2 -9.74 22.33 -4.96
N ILE A 3 -9.37 22.09 -3.70
CA ILE A 3 -8.73 20.83 -3.28
C ILE A 3 -9.84 19.83 -2.91
N ASP A 4 -9.64 18.57 -3.27
CA ASP A 4 -10.56 17.50 -2.91
C ASP A 4 -10.62 17.29 -1.39
N SER A 5 -11.83 17.14 -0.84
CA SER A 5 -12.04 17.01 0.60
C SER A 5 -11.39 15.75 1.18
N THR A 6 -11.33 14.65 0.40
CA THR A 6 -10.73 13.39 0.85
C THR A 6 -9.23 13.52 1.04
N VAL A 7 -8.57 14.29 0.16
CA VAL A 7 -7.13 14.56 0.26
C VAL A 7 -6.81 15.32 1.55
N LEU A 8 -7.62 16.34 1.89
CA LEU A 8 -7.46 17.10 3.12
C LEU A 8 -7.67 16.21 4.36
N GLN A 9 -8.72 15.40 4.37
CA GLN A 9 -8.99 14.46 5.47
C GLN A 9 -7.86 13.45 5.66
N GLN A 10 -7.25 12.96 4.57
CA GLN A 10 -6.11 12.04 4.65
C GLN A 10 -4.86 12.71 5.25
N ASN A 11 -4.63 13.99 4.95
CA ASN A 11 -3.54 14.74 5.58
C ASN A 11 -3.75 14.91 7.09
N VAL A 12 -4.98 15.20 7.53
CA VAL A 12 -5.32 15.27 8.96
C VAL A 12 -5.13 13.90 9.64
N ARG A 13 -5.57 12.81 9.01
CA ARG A 13 -5.34 11.44 9.53
C ARG A 13 -3.85 11.09 9.65
N ARG A 14 -3.04 11.51 8.69
CA ARG A 14 -1.58 11.32 8.74
C ARG A 14 -0.96 12.08 9.91
N LEU A 15 -1.44 13.30 10.18
CA LEU A 15 -0.99 14.09 11.32
C LEU A 15 -1.37 13.43 12.64
N ASP A 16 -2.62 12.98 12.78
CA ASP A 16 -3.11 12.25 13.96
C ASP A 16 -2.26 11.00 14.24
N ASN A 17 -2.04 10.18 13.21
CA ASN A 17 -1.19 8.99 13.34
C ASN A 17 0.27 9.34 13.70
N ALA A 18 0.82 10.44 13.18
CA ALA A 18 2.16 10.87 13.52
C ALA A 18 2.26 11.28 15.00
N TYR A 19 1.26 11.95 15.55
CA TYR A 19 1.22 12.29 16.97
C TYR A 19 1.04 11.05 17.87
N LYS A 20 0.19 10.10 17.47
CA LYS A 20 0.09 8.80 18.19
C LYS A 20 1.45 8.11 18.27
N ASN A 21 2.16 8.02 17.13
CA ASN A 21 3.51 7.46 17.08
C ASN A 21 4.52 8.24 17.94
N PHE A 22 4.39 9.57 18.02
CA PHE A 22 5.23 10.40 18.90
C PHE A 22 5.03 10.04 20.37
N PHE A 23 3.79 9.90 20.82
CA PHE A 23 3.49 9.51 22.20
C PHE A 23 3.89 8.05 22.50
N GLU A 24 3.97 7.19 21.48
CA GLU A 24 4.56 5.84 21.57
C GLU A 24 6.11 5.83 21.57
N GLY A 25 6.77 7.00 21.52
CA GLY A 25 8.23 7.10 21.56
C GLY A 25 8.94 6.99 20.20
N ARG A 26 8.21 7.06 19.07
CA ARG A 26 8.79 6.94 17.72
C ARG A 26 9.30 8.27 17.13
N GLY A 27 9.39 9.32 17.94
CA GLY A 27 9.92 10.64 17.57
C GLY A 27 8.86 11.65 17.10
N PHE A 28 9.24 12.94 17.06
CA PHE A 28 8.32 14.05 16.80
C PHE A 28 7.80 14.07 15.35
N PRO A 29 6.53 14.44 15.10
CA PRO A 29 5.99 14.53 13.75
C PRO A 29 6.75 15.54 12.88
N LYS A 30 7.07 15.15 11.64
CA LYS A 30 7.64 16.08 10.65
C LYS A 30 6.53 16.69 9.82
N LEU A 31 6.34 18.00 9.94
CA LEU A 31 5.37 18.73 9.15
C LEU A 31 5.82 18.85 7.70
N LYS A 32 4.85 18.76 6.79
CA LYS A 32 5.06 19.00 5.37
C LYS A 32 4.94 20.50 5.07
N ASN A 33 5.91 21.03 4.34
CA ASN A 33 5.91 22.37 3.76
C ASN A 33 5.64 22.28 2.25
N PRO A 34 5.41 23.41 1.55
CA PRO A 34 5.13 23.37 0.11
C PRO A 34 6.23 22.70 -0.73
N SER A 35 7.50 22.78 -0.31
CA SER A 35 8.61 22.18 -1.04
C SER A 35 8.76 20.67 -0.85
N ASN A 36 8.26 20.12 0.26
CA ASN A 36 8.31 18.68 0.55
C ASN A 36 6.96 17.97 0.36
N PHE A 37 5.92 18.70 -0.05
CA PHE A 37 4.60 18.15 -0.37
C PHE A 37 4.65 17.40 -1.71
N THR A 38 5.21 16.20 -1.65
CA THR A 38 5.47 15.35 -2.82
C THR A 38 4.42 14.27 -3.02
N ASP A 39 3.42 14.15 -2.14
CA ASP A 39 2.39 13.12 -2.28
C ASP A 39 1.05 13.51 -1.66
N PHE A 40 -0.02 13.00 -2.27
CA PHE A 40 -1.39 13.14 -1.82
C PHE A 40 -2.19 11.86 -2.11
N THR A 41 -3.19 11.59 -1.27
CA THR A 41 -3.98 10.35 -1.34
C THR A 41 -5.46 10.69 -1.48
N TYR A 42 -6.11 10.13 -2.50
CA TYR A 42 -7.56 10.09 -2.62
C TYR A 42 -8.08 8.84 -1.92
N ALA A 43 -9.02 9.03 -1.01
CA ALA A 43 -9.65 7.92 -0.30
C ALA A 43 -10.75 7.25 -1.15
N VAL A 44 -11.46 8.02 -1.97
CA VAL A 44 -12.58 7.53 -2.79
C VAL A 44 -12.69 8.35 -4.07
N GLY A 45 -13.50 7.89 -5.03
CA GLY A 45 -13.85 8.67 -6.22
C GLY A 45 -12.85 8.61 -7.37
N VAL A 46 -11.81 7.79 -7.25
CA VAL A 46 -10.86 7.52 -8.34
C VAL A 46 -11.38 6.39 -9.23
N LYS A 47 -11.27 6.56 -10.55
CA LYS A 47 -11.66 5.55 -11.53
C LYS A 47 -10.49 5.25 -12.46
N ILE A 48 -10.34 4.00 -12.88
CA ILE A 48 -9.30 3.59 -13.83
C ILE A 48 -9.99 3.01 -15.07
N LYS A 49 -9.54 3.45 -16.26
CA LYS A 49 -10.03 2.93 -17.54
C LYS A 49 -8.83 2.76 -18.49
N GLY A 50 -8.37 1.52 -18.65
CA GLY A 50 -7.17 1.22 -19.44
C GLY A 50 -5.95 1.96 -18.91
N ASN A 51 -5.35 2.81 -19.75
CA ASN A 51 -4.20 3.67 -19.42
C ASN A 51 -4.59 5.10 -19.00
N LYS A 52 -5.80 5.28 -18.48
CA LYS A 52 -6.30 6.55 -17.96
C LYS A 52 -6.82 6.41 -16.54
N VAL A 53 -6.49 7.38 -15.70
CA VAL A 53 -6.96 7.50 -14.32
C VAL A 53 -7.78 8.77 -14.21
N TYR A 54 -8.92 8.69 -13.55
CA TYR A 54 -9.73 9.84 -13.18
C TYR A 54 -9.42 10.22 -11.74
N LEU A 55 -8.94 11.43 -11.52
CA LEU A 55 -8.72 11.98 -10.19
C LEU A 55 -9.75 13.10 -9.92
N PRO A 56 -10.45 13.08 -8.77
CA PRO A 56 -11.33 14.19 -8.39
C PRO A 56 -10.61 15.53 -8.46
N GLN A 57 -11.30 16.56 -8.99
CA GLN A 57 -10.80 17.92 -9.27
C GLN A 57 -9.76 18.04 -10.39
N LEU A 58 -8.99 16.98 -10.72
CA LEU A 58 -7.98 17.01 -11.79
C LEU A 58 -8.47 16.42 -13.11
N GLY A 59 -9.49 15.56 -13.07
CA GLY A 59 -10.08 14.94 -14.26
C GLY A 59 -9.33 13.70 -14.75
N TRP A 60 -9.49 13.37 -16.02
CA TRP A 60 -8.86 12.21 -16.66
C TRP A 60 -7.43 12.51 -17.08
N MET A 61 -6.49 11.71 -16.60
CA MET A 61 -5.08 11.81 -16.92
C MET A 61 -4.57 10.49 -17.51
N ARG A 62 -3.58 10.57 -18.40
CA ARG A 62 -2.87 9.40 -18.90
C ARG A 62 -1.92 8.90 -17.82
N PHE A 63 -1.88 7.60 -17.61
CA PHE A 63 -0.86 6.96 -16.78
C PHE A 63 -0.50 5.60 -17.38
N TYR A 64 0.69 5.10 -17.05
CA TYR A 64 1.09 3.76 -17.45
C TYR A 64 0.49 2.73 -16.47
N ASN A 65 -0.43 1.90 -16.96
CA ASN A 65 -1.04 0.87 -16.14
C ASN A 65 -0.16 -0.39 -16.15
N SER A 66 0.72 -0.51 -15.14
CA SER A 66 1.64 -1.65 -15.02
C SER A 66 0.94 -2.94 -14.63
N ARG A 67 -0.20 -2.87 -13.93
CA ARG A 67 -1.00 -4.02 -13.50
C ARG A 67 -2.49 -3.64 -13.51
N PRO A 68 -3.33 -4.26 -14.35
CA PRO A 68 -4.76 -4.01 -14.32
C PRO A 68 -5.35 -4.41 -12.97
N VAL A 69 -6.34 -3.65 -12.50
CA VAL A 69 -7.12 -4.03 -11.32
C VAL A 69 -7.96 -5.26 -11.69
N PRO A 70 -7.87 -6.38 -10.95
CA PRO A 70 -8.68 -7.56 -11.22
C PRO A 70 -10.18 -7.26 -11.16
N ASP A 71 -10.95 -7.95 -11.98
CA ASP A 71 -12.41 -7.77 -12.04
C ASP A 71 -13.05 -8.10 -10.68
N GLY A 72 -14.01 -7.27 -10.26
CA GLY A 72 -14.72 -7.43 -8.99
C GLY A 72 -14.00 -6.89 -7.75
N LEU A 73 -12.76 -6.41 -7.85
CA LEU A 73 -12.04 -5.81 -6.73
C LEU A 73 -12.28 -4.31 -6.62
N GLU A 74 -12.51 -3.84 -5.39
CA GLU A 74 -12.78 -2.44 -5.10
C GLU A 74 -11.49 -1.66 -4.86
N ILE A 75 -11.34 -0.50 -5.52
CA ILE A 75 -10.26 0.44 -5.26
C ILE A 75 -10.57 1.18 -3.95
N LYS A 76 -9.75 0.95 -2.92
CA LYS A 76 -9.88 1.58 -1.60
C LYS A 76 -9.20 2.94 -1.47
N SER A 77 -8.09 3.14 -2.16
CA SER A 77 -7.41 4.44 -2.17
C SER A 77 -6.41 4.51 -3.29
N VAL A 78 -6.11 5.73 -3.72
CA VAL A 78 -5.07 5.99 -4.71
C VAL A 78 -4.16 7.09 -4.21
N THR A 79 -2.85 6.81 -4.18
CA THR A 79 -1.82 7.78 -3.78
C THR A 79 -1.04 8.20 -5.00
N VAL A 80 -1.00 9.51 -5.24
CA VAL A 80 -0.16 10.14 -6.25
C VAL A 80 1.08 10.65 -5.56
N ARG A 81 2.27 10.26 -6.06
CA ARG A 81 3.55 10.64 -5.47
C ARG A 81 4.53 11.08 -6.55
N GLN A 82 5.16 12.23 -6.32
CA GLN A 82 6.30 12.72 -7.08
C GLN A 82 7.59 12.09 -6.57
N ARG A 83 8.40 11.59 -7.49
CA ARG A 83 9.80 11.20 -7.30
C ARG A 83 10.66 11.97 -8.30
N GLN A 84 11.99 11.80 -8.22
CA GLN A 84 12.93 12.50 -9.10
C GLN A 84 12.63 12.26 -10.59
N GLU A 85 12.24 11.04 -10.96
CA GLU A 85 11.96 10.64 -12.34
C GLU A 85 10.54 10.99 -12.83
N GLY A 86 9.65 11.45 -11.94
CA GLY A 86 8.29 11.81 -12.32
C GLY A 86 7.21 11.44 -11.30
N TRP A 87 5.98 11.32 -11.80
CA TRP A 87 4.79 11.08 -11.00
C TRP A 87 4.34 9.62 -11.07
N TYR A 88 4.11 9.03 -9.90
CA TYR A 88 3.72 7.64 -9.74
C TYR A 88 2.36 7.55 -9.06
N ILE A 89 1.60 6.52 -9.44
CA ILE A 89 0.27 6.24 -8.90
C ILE A 89 0.30 4.88 -8.24
N SER A 90 0.02 4.84 -6.94
CA SER A 90 -0.15 3.62 -6.17
C SER A 90 -1.64 3.40 -5.92
N VAL A 91 -2.17 2.28 -6.38
CA VAL A 91 -3.57 1.89 -6.25
C VAL A 91 -3.67 0.81 -5.17
N ARG A 92 -4.47 1.07 -4.14
CA ARG A 92 -4.79 0.08 -3.11
C ARG A 92 -6.14 -0.52 -3.43
N ILE A 93 -6.17 -1.85 -3.50
CA ILE A 93 -7.38 -2.66 -3.69
C ILE A 93 -7.61 -3.49 -2.43
N GLU A 94 -8.87 -3.79 -2.14
CA GLU A 94 -9.25 -4.75 -1.10
C GLU A 94 -9.77 -6.01 -1.78
N ASP A 95 -9.15 -7.15 -1.42
CA ASP A 95 -9.59 -8.47 -1.85
C ASP A 95 -10.15 -9.22 -0.63
N LYS A 96 -11.46 -9.43 -0.64
CA LYS A 96 -12.19 -10.13 0.43
C LYS A 96 -12.14 -11.65 0.30
N THR A 97 -11.56 -12.17 -0.79
CA THR A 97 -11.43 -13.63 -1.00
C THR A 97 -10.24 -14.21 -0.27
N VAL A 98 -9.25 -13.38 0.10
CA VAL A 98 -8.11 -13.80 0.91
C VAL A 98 -8.60 -14.07 2.34
N PRO A 99 -8.53 -15.31 2.84
CA PRO A 99 -9.00 -15.63 4.18
C PRO A 99 -8.11 -14.93 5.22
N ASP A 100 -8.74 -14.41 6.28
CA ASP A 100 -8.01 -13.99 7.47
C ASP A 100 -7.38 -15.24 8.11
N TYR A 101 -6.06 -15.37 7.98
CA TYR A 101 -5.29 -16.43 8.63
C TYR A 101 -5.20 -16.12 10.13
N ALA A 102 -6.29 -16.36 10.87
CA ALA A 102 -6.23 -16.36 12.32
C ALA A 102 -5.21 -17.42 12.76
N ALA A 103 -4.34 -17.05 13.70
CA ALA A 103 -3.41 -18.00 14.29
C ALA A 103 -4.21 -19.17 14.88
N LYS A 104 -3.99 -20.37 14.33
CA LYS A 104 -4.66 -21.56 14.85
C LYS A 104 -4.25 -21.75 16.32
N PRO A 105 -5.17 -22.08 17.23
CA PRO A 105 -4.83 -22.36 18.61
C PRO A 105 -3.81 -23.51 18.66
N LEU A 106 -2.84 -23.43 19.58
CA LEU A 106 -1.67 -24.31 19.62
C LEU A 106 -2.04 -25.80 19.63
N GLY A 107 -3.20 -26.15 20.19
CA GLY A 107 -3.71 -27.53 20.24
C GLY A 107 -4.18 -28.10 18.90
N GLU A 108 -4.44 -27.28 17.88
CA GLU A 108 -4.85 -27.70 16.53
C GLU A 108 -3.68 -27.75 15.54
N VAL A 109 -2.49 -27.30 15.96
CA VAL A 109 -1.30 -27.27 15.12
C VAL A 109 -0.68 -28.67 15.10
N LYS A 110 -0.96 -29.42 14.03
CA LYS A 110 -0.43 -30.78 13.84
C LYS A 110 1.09 -30.83 13.61
N SER A 111 1.67 -29.75 13.08
CA SER A 111 3.09 -29.66 12.76
C SER A 111 3.53 -28.20 12.69
N ILE A 112 4.68 -27.89 13.28
CA ILE A 112 5.35 -26.60 13.15
C ILE A 112 6.50 -26.79 12.17
N LEU A 113 6.53 -25.99 11.09
CA LEU A 113 7.61 -26.01 10.12
C LEU A 113 8.38 -24.70 10.20
N GLY A 114 9.63 -24.79 10.66
CA GLY A 114 10.56 -23.66 10.62
C GLY A 114 11.11 -23.46 9.21
N GLY A 115 11.15 -22.21 8.73
CA GLY A 115 11.79 -21.83 7.48
C GLY A 115 12.91 -20.83 7.73
N ASP A 116 14.09 -21.05 7.16
CA ASP A 116 15.20 -20.11 7.12
C ASP A 116 15.28 -19.44 5.75
N LEU A 117 15.46 -18.12 5.73
CA LEU A 117 15.59 -17.33 4.49
C LEU A 117 17.08 -17.11 4.22
N ARG A 118 17.60 -17.66 3.12
CA ARG A 118 19.03 -17.59 2.79
C ARG A 118 19.28 -16.86 1.48
N ILE A 119 20.50 -16.33 1.33
CA ILE A 119 20.90 -15.61 0.12
C ILE A 119 21.07 -16.58 -1.07
N THR A 120 21.54 -17.80 -0.81
CA THR A 120 21.77 -18.81 -1.85
C THR A 120 20.53 -19.66 -2.15
N LYS A 121 19.65 -19.86 -1.16
CA LYS A 121 18.39 -20.61 -1.27
C LYS A 121 17.30 -19.76 -0.65
N LEU A 122 16.26 -19.45 -1.41
CA LEU A 122 15.22 -18.50 -1.02
C LEU A 122 14.61 -18.88 0.34
N VAL A 123 14.22 -20.15 0.49
CA VAL A 123 13.71 -20.69 1.74
C VAL A 123 14.23 -22.12 1.93
N HIS A 124 14.79 -22.40 3.11
CA HIS A 124 15.11 -23.76 3.55
C HIS A 124 14.16 -24.15 4.69
N LEU A 125 13.35 -25.18 4.48
CA LEU A 125 12.41 -25.67 5.46
C LEU A 125 13.02 -26.78 6.33
N ALA A 126 12.56 -26.92 7.57
CA ALA A 126 13.06 -27.92 8.51
C ALA A 126 12.73 -29.38 8.11
N ASP A 127 11.77 -29.57 7.21
CA ASP A 127 11.44 -30.85 6.57
C ASP A 127 12.40 -31.20 5.41
N GLY A 128 13.41 -30.37 5.17
CA GLY A 128 14.40 -30.55 4.11
C GLY A 128 13.96 -30.02 2.75
N TYR A 129 12.73 -29.51 2.61
CA TYR A 129 12.26 -28.92 1.36
C TYR A 129 12.91 -27.56 1.12
N GLN A 130 13.30 -27.29 -0.12
CA GLN A 130 14.09 -26.12 -0.49
C GLN A 130 13.45 -25.39 -1.66
N PHE A 131 13.29 -24.08 -1.50
CA PHE A 131 12.91 -23.19 -2.59
C PHE A 131 14.18 -22.55 -3.16
N GLU A 132 14.44 -22.82 -4.43
CA GLU A 132 15.51 -22.18 -5.19
C GLU A 132 15.24 -20.68 -5.33
N ASN A 133 16.30 -19.88 -5.39
CA ASN A 133 16.16 -18.45 -5.64
C ASN A 133 15.90 -18.20 -7.13
N PRO A 134 14.76 -17.59 -7.53
CA PRO A 134 14.59 -17.19 -8.93
C PRO A 134 15.70 -16.21 -9.31
N LYS A 135 16.49 -16.58 -10.33
CA LYS A 135 17.58 -15.75 -10.88
C LYS A 135 17.05 -14.48 -11.55
#